data_AF-A0A1I5SNX9-F1
#
_entry.id   AF-A0A1I5SNX9-F1
#
_cell.length_a   1.000
_cell.length_b   1.000
_cell.length_c   1.000
_cell.angle_alpha   90.00
_cell.angle_beta   90.00
_cell.angle_gamma   90.00
#
_symmetry.space_group_name_H-M   'P 1'
#
loop_
_entity.id
_entity.type
_entity.pdbx_description
1 polymer ?
#
loop_
_entity_poly.entity_id
_entity_poly.type
_entity_poly.pdbx_seq_one_letter_code
_entity_poly.pdbx_strand_id
1 'polypeptide(L)'
;MAEDKYARLPRAGDSEQQLGFETLYLAPKPLPTGQAPFSAQQMHREVNECYLDFAMGGGNREFAARVTLGTLNLITLVLVFTALLVAWGGMQYWGKPFLETLLATLFNWLFIGIVSFFALMFAYIIAYAAYKETRTPPIRFNRQRREVCYVPTEGKPVFIPWEEVIACVAVEQVVTQYSATQQFSLRLGFHDTTNEQMHWVTHAHASLMLA
;
A
#
# COMPACT_ATOMS: atom_id res chain seq x y z
N MET A 1 20.95 14.23 -36.20
CA MET A 1 20.67 12.81 -35.94
C MET A 1 19.94 12.75 -34.61
N ALA A 2 18.69 12.30 -34.58
CA ALA A 2 18.04 12.01 -33.31
C ALA A 2 18.78 10.81 -32.71
N GLU A 3 19.47 11.03 -31.58
CA GLU A 3 20.05 9.92 -30.82
C GLU A 3 18.94 8.90 -30.52
N ASP A 4 19.21 7.61 -30.74
CA ASP A 4 18.31 6.55 -30.34
C ASP A 4 18.15 6.63 -28.83
N LYS A 5 16.96 7.07 -28.39
CA LYS A 5 16.65 7.38 -26.99
C LYS A 5 16.85 6.16 -26.08
N TYR A 6 16.79 4.96 -26.64
CA TYR A 6 16.93 3.69 -25.92
C TYR A 6 18.37 3.18 -25.84
N ALA A 7 19.34 3.85 -26.49
CA ALA A 7 20.75 3.47 -26.45
C ALA A 7 21.48 4.00 -25.20
N ARG A 8 20.81 4.80 -24.35
CA ARG A 8 21.40 5.43 -23.16
C ARG A 8 20.46 5.30 -21.95
N LEU A 9 21.04 5.32 -20.74
CA LEU A 9 20.25 5.42 -19.51
C LEU A 9 19.46 6.75 -19.48
N PRO A 10 18.23 6.74 -18.96
CA PRO A 10 17.40 7.92 -18.89
C PRO A 10 18.03 8.98 -17.99
N ARG A 11 17.97 10.24 -18.41
CA ARG A 11 18.54 11.38 -17.68
C ARG A 11 17.45 12.22 -17.06
N ALA A 12 17.84 12.98 -16.04
CA ALA A 12 17.02 13.99 -15.41
C ALA A 12 16.36 14.92 -16.45
N GLY A 13 15.03 15.06 -16.41
CA GLY A 13 14.28 15.89 -17.35
C GLY A 13 13.89 15.19 -18.64
N ASP A 14 14.30 13.94 -18.87
CA ASP A 14 13.73 13.11 -19.94
C ASP A 14 12.26 12.82 -19.59
N SER A 15 11.39 12.84 -20.60
CA SER A 15 9.99 12.39 -20.49
C SER A 15 9.70 11.32 -21.53
N GLU A 16 8.99 10.26 -21.14
CA GLU A 16 8.56 9.18 -22.02
C GLU A 16 7.04 9.13 -22.04
N GLN A 17 6.47 9.20 -23.24
CA GLN A 17 5.04 9.07 -23.44
C GLN A 17 4.79 7.82 -24.29
N GLN A 18 4.12 6.84 -23.70
CA GLN A 18 3.61 5.64 -24.36
C GLN A 18 2.08 5.62 -24.19
N LEU A 19 1.34 4.84 -24.98
CA LEU A 19 -0.14 4.89 -25.00
C LEU A 19 -0.77 4.87 -23.59
N GLY A 20 -1.18 6.04 -23.08
CA GLY A 20 -1.80 6.21 -21.75
C GLY A 20 -0.82 6.22 -20.56
N PHE A 21 0.49 6.16 -20.80
CA PHE A 21 1.54 6.19 -19.78
C PHE A 21 2.51 7.34 -20.04
N GLU A 22 2.69 8.20 -19.05
CA GLU A 22 3.69 9.28 -19.09
C GLU A 22 4.68 9.09 -17.95
N THR A 23 5.96 8.91 -18.25
CA THR A 23 7.01 8.78 -17.25
C THR A 23 7.94 10.00 -17.31
N LEU A 24 8.05 10.72 -16.20
CA LEU A 24 8.93 11.86 -16.05
C LEU A 24 10.13 11.46 -15.19
N TYR A 25 11.35 11.54 -15.73
CA TYR A 25 12.57 11.24 -14.98
C TYR A 25 13.00 12.44 -14.14
N LEU A 26 13.03 12.24 -12.82
CA LEU A 26 13.38 13.27 -11.86
C LEU A 26 14.90 13.48 -11.82
N ALA A 27 15.32 14.72 -11.58
CA ALA A 27 16.73 15.01 -11.32
C ALA A 27 17.11 14.52 -9.92
N PRO A 28 18.11 13.64 -9.77
CA PRO A 28 18.59 13.23 -8.45
C PRO A 28 19.39 14.33 -7.74
N LYS A 29 19.71 15.45 -8.42
CA LYS A 29 20.39 16.57 -7.78
C LYS A 29 19.39 17.35 -6.90
N PRO A 30 19.75 17.63 -5.63
CA PRO A 30 18.88 18.36 -4.73
C PRO A 30 18.59 19.74 -5.30
N LEU A 31 17.33 19.98 -5.67
CA LEU A 31 16.83 21.31 -5.96
C LEU A 31 16.64 22.03 -4.61
N PRO A 32 17.28 23.19 -4.37
CA PRO A 32 17.05 23.96 -3.15
C PRO A 32 15.64 24.56 -3.21
N THR A 33 14.66 23.85 -2.65
CA THR A 33 13.26 24.26 -2.64
C THR A 33 12.95 25.32 -1.57
N GLY A 34 13.90 25.62 -0.67
CA GLY A 34 13.74 26.61 0.40
C GLY A 34 12.68 26.28 1.45
N GLN A 35 12.01 25.13 1.33
CA GLN A 35 11.02 24.64 2.26
C GLN A 35 11.60 23.54 3.15
N ALA A 36 11.10 23.45 4.39
CA ALA A 36 11.41 22.34 5.27
C ALA A 36 10.91 21.03 4.63
N PRO A 37 11.70 19.94 4.67
CA PRO A 37 11.28 18.66 4.12
C PRO A 37 10.03 18.17 4.84
N PHE A 38 8.93 18.00 4.11
CA PHE A 38 7.66 17.49 4.62
C PHE A 38 7.30 16.19 3.90
N SER A 39 6.88 15.17 4.66
CA SER A 39 6.36 13.93 4.11
C SER A 39 4.89 13.81 4.49
N ALA A 40 4.00 14.20 3.58
CA ALA A 40 2.55 14.17 3.80
C ALA A 40 2.01 12.78 4.15
N GLN A 41 2.66 11.73 3.63
CA GLN A 41 2.17 10.36 3.70
C GLN A 41 3.05 9.42 4.53
N GLN A 42 4.05 9.95 5.24
CA GLN A 42 5.02 9.14 6.01
C GLN A 42 5.58 7.98 5.16
N MET A 43 6.11 8.30 3.97
CA MET A 43 6.70 7.30 3.05
C MET A 43 8.00 6.70 3.57
N HIS A 44 8.46 7.18 4.73
CA HIS A 44 9.64 6.71 5.43
C HIS A 44 9.23 6.02 6.72
N ARG A 45 9.96 4.97 7.09
CA ARG A 45 9.80 4.32 8.39
C ARG A 45 10.56 5.08 9.47
N GLU A 46 11.82 5.42 9.18
CA GLU A 46 12.70 6.18 10.06
C GLU A 46 13.52 7.17 9.23
N VAL A 47 13.67 8.40 9.73
CA VAL A 47 14.55 9.42 9.15
C VAL A 47 15.51 9.86 10.25
N ASN A 48 16.79 9.66 10.01
CA ASN A 48 17.87 10.13 10.87
C ASN A 48 18.88 10.95 10.06
N GLU A 49 19.84 11.57 10.74
CA GLU A 49 20.93 12.30 10.08
C GLU A 49 21.82 11.36 9.24
N CYS A 50 21.95 10.10 9.67
CA CYS A 50 22.80 9.11 8.99
C CYS A 50 22.07 8.36 7.87
N TYR A 51 20.80 7.99 8.06
CA TYR A 51 20.07 7.14 7.12
C TYR A 51 18.59 7.51 7.01
N LEU A 52 17.99 7.11 5.90
CA LEU A 52 16.56 7.22 5.60
C LEU A 52 16.06 5.83 5.19
N ASP A 53 15.11 5.29 5.93
CA ASP A 53 14.49 4.01 5.61
C ASP A 53 13.21 4.24 4.83
N PHE A 54 13.25 3.86 3.56
CA PHE A 54 12.13 3.93 2.62
C PHE A 54 11.40 2.57 2.61
N ALA A 55 10.13 2.58 3.02
CA ALA A 55 9.29 1.40 3.09
C ALA A 55 7.82 1.80 2.94
N MET A 56 6.94 0.80 2.80
CA MET A 56 5.51 1.05 2.73
C MET A 56 5.06 1.81 4.01
N GLY A 57 4.52 3.03 3.80
CA GLY A 57 4.20 3.96 4.89
C GLY A 57 3.08 3.45 5.81
N GLY A 58 3.02 4.01 7.02
CA GLY A 58 2.04 3.63 8.05
C GLY A 58 0.57 3.86 7.65
N GLY A 59 0.30 4.81 6.75
CA GLY A 59 -1.07 5.18 6.35
C GLY A 59 -1.89 4.03 5.76
N ASN A 60 -1.26 3.14 4.97
CA ASN A 60 -1.95 1.97 4.42
C ASN A 60 -2.37 0.98 5.50
N ARG A 61 -1.61 0.89 6.61
CA ARG A 61 -1.90 -0.01 7.74
C ARG A 61 -3.12 0.47 8.51
N GLU A 62 -3.20 1.77 8.77
CA GLU A 62 -4.35 2.35 9.44
C GLU A 62 -5.63 2.20 8.61
N PHE A 63 -5.54 2.48 7.30
CA PHE A 63 -6.66 2.30 6.40
C PHE A 63 -7.13 0.84 6.37
N ALA A 64 -6.21 -0.10 6.19
CA ALA A 64 -6.53 -1.52 6.19
C ALA A 64 -7.19 -1.96 7.52
N ALA A 65 -6.63 -1.54 8.66
CA ALA A 65 -7.20 -1.84 9.97
C ALA A 65 -8.63 -1.29 10.14
N ARG A 66 -8.86 -0.03 9.71
CA ARG A 66 -10.20 0.59 9.75
C ARG A 66 -11.20 -0.13 8.86
N VAL A 67 -10.79 -0.52 7.65
CA VAL A 67 -11.65 -1.29 6.72
C VAL A 67 -11.98 -2.65 7.29
N THR A 68 -11.01 -3.38 7.86
CA THR A 68 -11.25 -4.69 8.47
C THR A 68 -12.18 -4.58 9.67
N LEU A 69 -11.93 -3.65 10.60
CA LEU A 69 -12.79 -3.42 11.76
C LEU A 69 -14.20 -2.97 11.35
N GLY A 70 -14.30 -2.08 10.37
CA GLY A 70 -15.57 -1.62 9.82
C GLY A 70 -16.38 -2.75 9.20
N THR A 71 -15.72 -3.64 8.45
CA THR A 71 -16.36 -4.80 7.82
C THR A 71 -16.85 -5.81 8.87
N LEU A 72 -16.03 -6.12 9.88
CA LEU A 72 -16.40 -6.99 11.00
C LEU A 72 -17.60 -6.43 11.78
N ASN A 73 -17.60 -5.12 12.03
CA ASN A 73 -18.72 -4.45 12.70
C ASN A 73 -19.99 -4.53 11.84
N LEU A 74 -19.90 -4.26 10.54
CA LEU A 74 -21.04 -4.36 9.62
C LEU A 74 -21.64 -5.77 9.60
N ILE A 75 -20.80 -6.81 9.51
CA ILE A 75 -21.27 -8.21 9.53
C ILE A 75 -21.95 -8.53 10.85
N THR A 76 -21.33 -8.15 11.98
CA THR A 76 -21.90 -8.37 13.31
C THR A 76 -23.23 -7.66 13.47
N LEU A 77 -23.33 -6.42 12.98
CA LEU A 77 -24.56 -5.63 13.00
C LEU A 77 -25.67 -6.29 12.19
N VAL A 78 -25.38 -6.74 10.97
CA VAL A 78 -26.34 -7.48 10.13
C VAL A 78 -26.84 -8.74 10.86
N LEU A 79 -25.95 -9.50 11.49
CA LEU A 79 -26.31 -10.69 12.25
C LEU A 79 -27.14 -10.38 13.50
N VAL A 80 -26.85 -9.31 14.22
CA VAL A 80 -27.68 -8.87 15.34
C VAL A 80 -29.07 -8.42 14.86
N PHE A 81 -29.15 -7.70 13.74
CA PHE A 81 -30.43 -7.31 13.15
C PHE A 81 -31.25 -8.52 12.70
N THR A 82 -30.64 -9.56 12.13
CA THR A 82 -31.37 -10.79 11.80
C THR A 82 -31.87 -11.50 13.05
N ALA A 83 -31.09 -11.55 14.13
CA ALA A 83 -31.54 -12.11 15.41
C ALA A 83 -32.72 -11.32 16.01
N LEU A 84 -32.71 -9.99 15.90
CA LEU A 84 -33.83 -9.14 16.31
C LEU A 84 -35.10 -9.42 15.49
N LEU A 85 -34.97 -9.59 14.17
CA LEU A 85 -36.11 -9.94 13.29
C LEU A 85 -36.67 -11.32 13.61
N VAL A 86 -35.82 -12.30 13.91
CA VAL A 86 -36.24 -13.65 14.33
C VAL A 86 -36.97 -13.59 15.67
N ALA A 87 -36.46 -12.83 16.65
CA ALA A 87 -37.12 -12.65 17.93
C ALA A 87 -38.48 -11.95 17.80
N TRP A 88 -38.56 -10.92 16.95
CA TRP A 88 -39.80 -10.23 16.62
C TRP A 88 -40.82 -11.17 15.96
N GLY A 89 -40.40 -11.94 14.95
CA GLY A 89 -41.25 -12.95 14.31
C GLY A 89 -41.68 -14.06 15.27
N GLY A 90 -40.79 -14.48 16.17
CA GLY A 90 -41.06 -15.43 17.25
C GLY A 90 -42.20 -14.98 18.16
N MET A 91 -42.21 -13.69 18.51
CA MET A 91 -43.26 -13.08 19.32
C MET A 91 -44.58 -13.00 18.55
N GLN A 92 -44.56 -12.52 17.30
CA GLN A 92 -45.79 -12.27 16.52
C GLN A 92 -46.50 -13.54 16.05
N TYR A 93 -45.76 -14.57 15.63
CA TYR A 93 -46.33 -15.77 15.03
C TYR A 93 -46.49 -16.94 16.01
N TRP A 94 -45.58 -17.07 16.98
CA TRP A 94 -45.55 -18.21 17.91
C TRP A 94 -45.79 -17.83 19.38
N GLY A 95 -45.99 -16.54 19.69
CA GLY A 95 -46.26 -16.08 21.06
C GLY A 95 -45.10 -16.29 22.04
N LYS A 96 -43.88 -16.50 21.53
CA LYS A 96 -42.70 -16.73 22.38
C LYS A 96 -42.19 -15.41 22.99
N PRO A 97 -41.66 -15.43 24.22
CA PRO A 97 -41.05 -14.25 24.81
C PRO A 97 -39.85 -13.77 23.98
N PHE A 98 -39.84 -12.46 23.69
CA PHE A 98 -38.85 -11.83 22.81
C PHE A 98 -37.41 -12.05 23.29
N LEU A 99 -37.14 -11.76 24.57
CA LEU A 99 -35.78 -11.83 25.12
C LEU A 99 -35.21 -13.26 25.10
N GLU A 100 -36.02 -14.27 25.41
CA GLU A 100 -35.56 -15.67 25.36
C GLU A 100 -35.25 -16.10 23.93
N THR A 101 -36.09 -15.72 22.98
CA THR A 101 -35.88 -16.04 21.55
C THR A 101 -34.63 -15.32 21.01
N LEU A 102 -34.40 -14.07 21.42
CA LEU A 102 -33.22 -13.30 21.07
C LEU A 102 -31.94 -13.93 21.62
N LEU A 103 -31.91 -14.22 22.92
CA LEU A 103 -30.77 -14.87 23.58
C LEU A 103 -30.49 -16.26 22.97
N ALA A 104 -31.52 -17.06 22.75
CA ALA A 104 -31.39 -18.37 22.13
C ALA A 104 -30.83 -18.31 20.70
N THR A 105 -31.14 -17.24 19.96
CA THR A 105 -30.63 -17.03 18.60
C THR A 105 -29.18 -16.54 18.61
N LEU A 106 -28.83 -15.60 19.49
CA LEU A 106 -27.46 -15.07 19.63
C LEU A 106 -26.47 -16.13 20.17
N PHE A 107 -26.92 -16.95 21.12
CA PHE A 107 -26.11 -18.05 21.69
C PHE A 107 -26.24 -19.36 20.92
N ASN A 108 -26.90 -19.34 19.75
CA ASN A 108 -26.97 -20.52 18.90
C ASN A 108 -25.56 -20.88 18.40
N TRP A 109 -25.22 -22.17 18.41
CA TRP A 109 -23.93 -22.65 17.91
C TRP A 109 -23.65 -22.20 16.47
N LEU A 110 -24.66 -22.17 15.60
CA LEU A 110 -24.50 -21.69 14.23
C LEU A 110 -24.16 -20.20 14.19
N PHE A 111 -24.81 -19.39 15.01
CA PHE A 111 -24.57 -17.95 15.08
C PHE A 111 -23.15 -17.64 15.57
N ILE A 112 -22.75 -18.27 16.69
CA ILE A 112 -21.40 -18.16 17.24
C ILE A 112 -20.37 -18.68 16.22
N GLY A 113 -20.66 -19.79 15.55
CA GLY A 113 -19.80 -20.39 14.53
C GLY A 113 -19.55 -19.46 13.35
N ILE A 114 -20.59 -18.78 12.86
CA ILE A 114 -20.47 -17.81 11.76
C ILE A 114 -19.62 -16.60 12.18
N VAL A 115 -19.92 -16.01 13.35
CA VAL A 115 -19.15 -14.85 13.86
C VAL A 115 -17.69 -15.23 14.08
N SER A 116 -17.43 -16.38 14.70
CA SER A 116 -16.09 -16.90 14.96
C SER A 116 -15.33 -17.18 13.66
N PHE A 117 -15.97 -17.76 12.66
CA PHE A 117 -15.37 -18.03 11.35
C PHE A 117 -14.87 -16.74 10.68
N PHE A 118 -15.71 -15.70 10.61
CA PHE A 118 -15.29 -14.42 10.04
C PHE A 118 -14.19 -13.76 10.88
N ALA A 119 -14.32 -13.76 12.21
CA ALA A 119 -13.30 -13.20 13.09
C ALA A 119 -11.93 -13.87 12.89
N LEU A 120 -11.89 -15.21 12.81
CA LEU A 120 -10.66 -15.96 12.55
C LEU A 120 -10.10 -15.71 11.15
N MET A 121 -10.96 -15.66 10.14
CA MET A 121 -10.55 -15.36 8.76
C MET A 121 -9.87 -13.99 8.66
N PHE A 122 -10.49 -12.95 9.24
CA PHE A 122 -9.91 -11.61 9.24
C PHE A 122 -8.65 -11.50 10.09
N ALA A 123 -8.60 -12.20 11.24
CA ALA A 123 -7.38 -12.29 12.04
C ALA A 123 -6.23 -12.94 11.27
N TYR A 124 -6.50 -14.01 10.51
CA TYR A 124 -5.51 -14.66 9.64
C TYR A 124 -5.01 -13.71 8.55
N ILE A 125 -5.89 -12.96 7.89
CA ILE A 125 -5.51 -11.98 6.85
C ILE A 125 -4.59 -10.90 7.44
N ILE A 126 -4.94 -10.35 8.60
CA ILE A 126 -4.10 -9.34 9.29
C ILE A 126 -2.74 -9.94 9.67
N ALA A 127 -2.73 -11.15 10.24
CA ALA A 127 -1.49 -11.83 10.62
C ALA A 127 -0.60 -12.11 9.40
N TYR A 128 -1.18 -12.58 8.30
CA TYR A 128 -0.47 -12.80 7.05
C TYR A 128 0.09 -11.51 6.45
N ALA A 129 -0.70 -10.44 6.45
CA ALA A 129 -0.26 -9.12 5.98
C ALA A 129 0.89 -8.58 6.84
N ALA A 130 0.76 -8.67 8.17
CA ALA A 130 1.83 -8.28 9.10
C ALA A 130 3.09 -9.12 8.89
N TYR A 131 2.96 -10.43 8.72
CA TYR A 131 4.07 -11.32 8.46
C TYR A 131 4.80 -10.97 7.15
N LYS A 132 4.06 -10.75 6.06
CA LYS A 132 4.64 -10.36 4.77
C LYS A 132 5.42 -9.04 4.89
N GLU A 133 4.83 -8.06 5.56
CA GLU A 133 5.45 -6.75 5.78
C GLU A 133 6.71 -6.83 6.65
N THR A 134 6.72 -7.66 7.71
CA THR A 134 7.92 -7.84 8.55
C THR A 134 9.06 -8.53 7.82
N ARG A 135 8.76 -9.33 6.79
CA ARG A 135 9.77 -10.03 5.99
C ARG A 135 10.35 -9.18 4.87
N THR A 136 9.64 -8.16 4.41
CA THR A 136 10.16 -7.24 3.39
C THR A 136 11.05 -6.18 4.06
N PRO A 137 12.39 -6.28 3.93
CA PRO A 137 13.29 -5.29 4.49
C PRO A 137 13.07 -3.92 3.83
N PRO A 138 13.20 -2.81 4.59
CA PRO A 138 13.13 -1.47 4.04
C PRO A 138 14.32 -1.21 3.12
N ILE A 139 14.13 -0.32 2.15
CA ILE A 139 15.21 0.20 1.31
C ILE A 139 15.89 1.31 2.11
N ARG A 140 17.17 1.14 2.43
CA ARG A 140 17.89 2.07 3.29
C ARG A 140 18.79 2.98 2.47
N PHE A 141 18.50 4.27 2.49
CA PHE A 141 19.35 5.32 1.92
C PHE A 141 20.33 5.81 3.00
N ASN A 142 21.62 5.60 2.80
CA ASN A 142 22.66 6.08 3.70
C ASN A 142 23.20 7.44 3.23
N ARG A 143 23.01 8.48 4.05
CA ARG A 143 23.37 9.87 3.73
C ARG A 143 24.88 10.11 3.80
N GLN A 144 25.59 9.47 4.73
CA GLN A 144 27.02 9.68 4.93
C GLN A 144 27.86 9.03 3.82
N ARG A 145 27.47 7.82 3.41
CA ARG A 145 28.19 7.05 2.38
C ARG A 145 27.67 7.28 0.96
N ARG A 146 26.54 7.98 0.80
CA ARG A 146 25.86 8.22 -0.49
C ARG A 146 25.59 6.92 -1.24
N GLU A 147 25.08 5.92 -0.51
CA GLU A 147 24.71 4.60 -1.05
C GLU A 147 23.28 4.24 -0.63
N VAL A 148 22.62 3.41 -1.43
CA VAL A 148 21.32 2.80 -1.18
C VAL A 148 21.51 1.32 -1.03
N CYS A 149 21.00 0.77 0.07
CA CYS A 149 20.94 -0.65 0.31
C CYS A 149 19.54 -1.16 -0.02
N TYR A 150 19.45 -2.04 -0.99
CA TYR A 150 18.25 -2.81 -1.31
C TYR A 150 18.54 -4.29 -1.08
N VAL A 151 17.57 -4.99 -0.49
CA VAL A 151 17.66 -6.43 -0.24
C VAL A 151 16.56 -7.09 -1.06
N PRO A 152 16.90 -7.84 -2.12
CA PRO A 152 15.94 -8.64 -2.86
C PRO A 152 15.24 -9.66 -1.94
N THR A 153 14.00 -10.03 -2.28
CA THR A 153 13.18 -11.00 -1.51
C THR A 153 13.95 -12.31 -1.19
N GLU A 154 14.85 -12.71 -2.08
CA GLU A 154 15.75 -13.85 -1.90
C GLU A 154 17.16 -13.45 -2.36
N GLY A 155 17.98 -12.91 -1.46
CA GLY A 155 19.32 -12.49 -1.85
C GLY A 155 20.16 -11.82 -0.76
N LYS A 156 21.41 -11.49 -1.13
CA LYS A 156 22.31 -10.67 -0.32
C LYS A 156 21.94 -9.18 -0.47
N PRO A 157 22.24 -8.34 0.53
CA PRO A 157 22.10 -6.89 0.39
C PRO A 157 22.97 -6.36 -0.75
N VAL A 158 22.36 -5.60 -1.64
CA VAL A 158 23.03 -4.91 -2.75
C VAL A 158 23.19 -3.44 -2.38
N PHE A 159 24.38 -2.89 -2.58
CA PHE A 159 24.71 -1.49 -2.31
C PHE A 159 24.94 -0.76 -3.63
N ILE A 160 24.21 0.33 -3.83
CA ILE A 160 24.22 1.10 -5.09
C ILE A 160 24.48 2.57 -4.75
N PRO A 161 25.41 3.27 -5.40
CA PRO A 161 25.64 4.69 -5.15
C PRO A 161 24.39 5.52 -5.52
N TRP A 162 24.15 6.62 -4.83
CA TRP A 162 22.98 7.48 -5.06
C TRP A 162 22.93 8.02 -6.49
N GLU A 163 24.07 8.21 -7.11
CA GLU A 163 24.24 8.76 -8.45
C GLU A 163 23.68 7.83 -9.55
N GLU A 164 23.59 6.53 -9.27
CA GLU A 164 23.08 5.51 -10.20
C GLU A 164 21.59 5.23 -10.00
N VAL A 165 20.98 5.76 -8.92
CA VAL A 165 19.56 5.58 -8.65
C VAL A 165 18.75 6.45 -9.62
N ILE A 166 17.90 5.79 -10.39
CA ILE A 166 16.97 6.46 -11.30
C ILE A 166 15.66 6.66 -10.54
N ALA A 167 15.23 7.90 -10.38
CA ALA A 167 13.91 8.22 -9.85
C ALA A 167 13.02 8.75 -10.97
N CYS A 168 11.83 8.21 -11.13
CA CYS A 168 10.85 8.73 -12.07
C CYS A 168 9.44 8.71 -11.49
N VAL A 169 8.61 9.60 -12.03
CA VAL A 169 7.18 9.63 -11.74
C VAL A 169 6.46 9.10 -12.97
N ALA A 170 5.74 8.01 -12.83
CA ALA A 170 4.90 7.47 -13.89
C ALA A 170 3.43 7.82 -13.63
N VAL A 171 2.81 8.46 -14.60
CA VAL A 171 1.38 8.75 -14.68
C VAL A 171 0.75 7.68 -15.56
N GLU A 172 -0.20 6.95 -15.00
CA GLU A 172 -0.98 5.93 -15.69
C GLU A 172 -2.41 6.44 -15.84
N GLN A 173 -2.93 6.52 -17.06
CA GLN A 173 -4.31 6.89 -17.30
C GLN A 173 -5.17 5.63 -17.42
N VAL A 174 -5.95 5.34 -16.37
CA VAL A 174 -6.92 4.25 -16.38
C VAL A 174 -8.23 4.79 -16.93
N VAL A 175 -8.54 4.42 -18.18
CA VAL A 175 -9.81 4.75 -18.82
C VAL A 175 -10.80 3.63 -18.57
N THR A 176 -11.84 3.89 -17.77
CA THR A 176 -13.01 3.02 -17.64
C THR A 176 -14.17 3.59 -18.44
N GLN A 177 -15.22 2.79 -18.66
CA GLN A 177 -16.43 3.23 -19.38
C GLN A 177 -17.12 4.45 -18.75
N TYR A 178 -16.85 4.73 -17.48
CA TYR A 178 -17.53 5.77 -16.69
C TYR A 178 -16.62 6.94 -16.31
N SER A 179 -15.29 6.77 -16.35
CA SER A 179 -14.34 7.81 -15.97
C SER A 179 -12.94 7.54 -16.51
N ALA A 180 -12.21 8.59 -16.87
CA ALA A 180 -10.76 8.53 -17.01
C ALA A 180 -10.11 9.02 -15.71
N THR A 181 -9.45 8.12 -14.97
CA THR A 181 -8.72 8.47 -13.74
C THR A 181 -7.23 8.36 -13.99
N GLN A 182 -6.46 9.36 -13.54
CA GLN A 182 -5.00 9.32 -13.57
C GLN A 182 -4.48 8.78 -12.24
N GLN A 183 -3.60 7.80 -12.30
CA GLN A 183 -2.86 7.26 -11.17
C GLN A 183 -1.40 7.70 -11.31
N PHE A 184 -0.83 8.23 -10.23
CA PHE A 184 0.56 8.69 -10.22
C PHE A 184 1.39 7.70 -9.43
N SER A 185 2.59 7.35 -9.88
CA SER A 185 3.45 6.42 -9.14
C SER A 185 4.87 6.91 -9.13
N LEU A 186 5.49 6.92 -7.94
CA LEU A 186 6.92 7.15 -7.81
C LEU A 186 7.62 5.81 -8.01
N ARG A 187 8.51 5.75 -8.99
CA ARG A 187 9.30 4.56 -9.31
C ARG A 187 10.77 4.87 -9.07
N LEU A 188 11.42 3.99 -8.32
CA LEU A 188 12.86 4.00 -8.09
C LEU A 188 13.46 2.81 -8.82
N GLY A 189 14.28 3.08 -9.81
CA GLY A 189 15.04 2.12 -10.60
C GLY A 189 16.42 1.93 -10.00
N PHE A 190 16.72 0.69 -9.65
CA PHE A 190 18.02 0.23 -9.18
C PHE A 190 18.69 -0.58 -10.29
N HIS A 191 19.82 -0.09 -10.78
CA HIS A 191 20.61 -0.81 -11.75
C HIS A 191 21.55 -1.76 -11.01
N ASP A 192 21.35 -3.07 -11.15
CA ASP A 192 22.32 -4.04 -10.65
C ASP A 192 23.40 -4.24 -11.71
N THR A 193 24.59 -3.68 -11.46
CA THR A 193 25.76 -3.81 -12.34
C THR A 193 26.20 -5.26 -12.54
N THR A 194 25.77 -6.18 -11.69
CA THR A 194 26.19 -7.59 -11.71
C THR A 194 25.32 -8.45 -12.64
N ASN A 195 24.05 -8.09 -12.84
CA ASN A 195 23.08 -8.86 -13.63
C ASN A 195 22.51 -8.08 -14.83
N GLU A 196 22.88 -6.81 -15.01
CA GLU A 196 22.31 -5.88 -16.00
C GLU A 196 20.78 -5.78 -15.94
N GLN A 197 20.17 -6.14 -14.80
CA GLN A 197 18.73 -6.07 -14.59
C GLN A 197 18.36 -4.81 -13.82
N MET A 198 17.31 -4.14 -14.30
CA MET A 198 16.70 -3.00 -13.63
C MET A 198 15.62 -3.49 -12.67
N HIS A 199 15.82 -3.25 -11.38
CA HIS A 199 14.80 -3.50 -10.37
C HIS A 199 14.02 -2.20 -10.11
N TRP A 200 12.71 -2.25 -10.35
CA TRP A 200 11.82 -1.12 -10.11
C TRP A 200 11.06 -1.31 -8.82
N VAL A 201 11.25 -0.37 -7.89
CA VAL A 201 10.41 -0.24 -6.71
C VAL A 201 9.39 0.83 -7.00
N THR A 202 8.13 0.40 -7.12
CA THR A 202 7.01 1.27 -7.48
C THR A 202 6.15 1.54 -6.27
N HIS A 203 5.94 2.82 -5.98
CA HIS A 203 4.96 3.29 -5.01
C HIS A 203 3.84 3.99 -5.76
N ALA A 204 2.68 3.33 -5.81
CA ALA A 204 1.48 3.87 -6.44
C ALA A 204 0.79 4.87 -5.51
N HIS A 205 0.34 5.98 -6.10
CA HIS A 205 -0.37 7.08 -5.44
C HIS A 205 -1.57 7.52 -6.28
N ALA A 206 -2.67 7.86 -5.59
CA ALA A 206 -3.89 8.32 -6.25
C ALA A 206 -3.82 9.79 -6.67
N SER A 207 -2.92 10.59 -6.09
CA SER A 207 -2.72 12.00 -6.45
C SER A 207 -1.30 12.44 -6.14
N LEU A 208 -0.75 13.30 -7.00
CA LEU A 208 0.55 13.94 -6.81
C LEU A 208 0.28 15.44 -6.62
N MET A 209 -0.01 15.84 -5.38
CA MET A 209 -0.07 17.25 -4.99
C MET A 209 1.37 17.70 -4.71
N LEU A 210 2.03 18.27 -5.72
CA LEU A 210 3.25 19.05 -5.52
C LEU A 210 2.81 20.40 -4.95
N ALA A 211 2.85 20.53 -3.63
CA ALA A 211 2.74 21.81 -2.93
C ALA A 211 4.14 22.40 -2.71
#